data_AF-A0A940K7Q1-F1
#
_entry.id   AF-A0A940K7Q1-F1
#
_cell.length_a   1.000
_cell.length_b   1.000
_cell.length_c   1.000
_cell.angle_alpha   90.00
_cell.angle_beta   90.00
_cell.angle_gamma   90.00
#
_symmetry.space_group_name_H-M   'P 1'
#
loop_
_entity.id
_entity.type
_entity.pdbx_description
1 polymer ?
#
loop_
_entity_poly.entity_id
_entity_poly.type
_entity_poly.pdbx_seq_one_letter_code
_entity_poly.pdbx_strand_id
1 'polypeptide(L)'
;MNRPFARTLRALAIGVAVLALAACTGLPTSGDAQPGLPLGAAPDDPDFLPLAPGPSKDAGPAAIVEGFIEAAITPADNWATAKKFLTPTFADAWRPSAGVIVDASATTRSVTSAVEGDGAKLPDGDESEVTVKVDQLASVDETGSYSEVRGTSTLPFVVVKVDGQWRISEAPDGVVIDMSRFSRVYDDYPLQYFDQTWERLVPDVRWFPRRPTAIATTITQALIGTGPSPWLESAVQSAFPADVRLARDAVPIDADQVADVALSRAAQSLDPRTLSRMRTQLQATLEASGVHVSQVRFTIDGRPLDAGVVKLVDPLADTGTIILKDGAFGSLVGREITPIPGVSQDVLGIPFPIAAVDVAAD
;
A
#
# COMPACT_ATOMS: atom_id res chain seq x y z
N MET A 1 79.02 30.26 21.76
CA MET A 1 78.79 28.83 22.06
C MET A 1 77.31 28.51 21.88
N ASN A 2 76.77 28.46 20.64
CA ASN A 2 75.30 28.36 20.37
C ASN A 2 74.93 27.42 19.21
N ARG A 3 75.76 26.42 18.88
CA ARG A 3 75.54 25.51 17.74
C ARG A 3 74.79 24.17 17.98
N PRO A 4 74.57 23.65 19.21
CA PRO A 4 73.94 22.33 19.34
C PRO A 4 72.40 22.37 19.26
N PHE A 5 71.76 23.48 19.66
CA PHE A 5 70.30 23.57 19.81
C PHE A 5 69.53 23.64 18.47
N ALA A 6 70.12 24.27 17.45
CA ALA A 6 69.49 24.38 16.12
C ALA A 6 69.53 23.05 15.33
N ARG A 7 70.47 22.14 15.66
CA ARG A 7 70.61 20.83 15.01
C ARG A 7 69.59 19.83 15.56
N THR A 8 69.34 19.84 16.86
CA THR A 8 68.32 19.00 17.50
C THR A 8 66.91 19.42 17.10
N LEU A 9 66.61 20.73 16.97
CA LEU A 9 65.29 21.17 16.48
C LEU A 9 65.03 20.81 15.01
N ARG A 10 66.04 20.88 14.14
CA ARG A 10 65.90 20.44 12.73
C ARG A 10 65.73 18.93 12.62
N ALA A 11 66.44 18.14 13.43
CA ALA A 11 66.28 16.69 13.46
C ALA A 11 64.88 16.29 13.96
N LEU A 12 64.35 17.00 14.95
CA LEU A 12 62.99 16.77 15.47
C LEU A 12 61.92 17.15 14.42
N ALA A 13 62.07 18.29 13.74
CA ALA A 13 61.15 18.72 12.70
C ALA A 13 61.13 17.78 11.49
N ILE A 14 62.29 17.24 11.09
CA ILE A 14 62.38 16.23 10.03
C ILE A 14 61.75 14.91 10.49
N GLY A 15 61.99 14.49 11.74
CA GLY A 15 61.37 13.29 12.30
C GLY A 15 59.84 13.36 12.34
N VAL A 16 59.29 14.50 12.75
CA VAL A 16 57.83 14.73 12.77
C VAL A 16 57.25 14.81 11.36
N ALA A 17 57.95 15.42 10.40
CA ALA A 17 57.50 15.47 9.02
C ALA A 17 57.47 14.07 8.37
N VAL A 18 58.46 13.21 8.63
CA VAL A 18 58.48 11.84 8.10
C VAL A 18 57.37 10.96 8.70
N LEU A 19 57.04 11.14 9.98
CA LEU A 19 55.92 10.44 10.62
C LEU A 19 54.55 10.87 10.08
N ALA A 20 54.40 12.12 9.66
CA ALA A 20 53.15 12.62 9.08
C ALA A 20 52.85 12.04 7.68
N LEU A 21 53.87 11.61 6.92
CA LEU A 21 53.69 11.01 5.59
C LEU A 21 53.23 9.53 5.61
N ALA A 22 53.31 8.85 6.75
CA ALA A 22 52.85 7.45 6.89
C ALA A 22 51.37 7.33 7.31
N ALA A 23 50.65 8.44 7.45
CA ALA A 23 49.26 8.46 7.91
C ALA A 23 48.21 8.27 6.79
N CYS A 24 48.61 7.92 5.57
CA CYS A 24 47.66 7.53 4.54
C CYS A 24 47.03 6.18 4.91
N THR A 25 45.84 6.22 5.50
CA THR A 25 44.99 5.04 5.69
C THR A 25 44.62 4.48 4.31
N GLY A 26 45.30 3.42 3.89
CA GLY A 26 44.91 2.69 2.69
C GLY A 26 43.57 1.99 2.93
N LEU A 27 42.62 2.17 2.01
CA LEU A 27 41.42 1.35 1.97
C LEU A 27 41.85 -0.12 1.85
N PRO A 28 41.27 -1.04 2.64
CA PRO A 28 41.58 -2.46 2.53
C PRO A 28 41.27 -2.93 1.10
N THR A 29 42.31 -3.33 0.36
CA THR A 29 42.19 -3.86 -1.00
C THR A 29 41.90 -5.36 -1.01
N SER A 30 41.75 -5.95 0.19
CA SER A 30 41.39 -7.34 0.41
C SER A 30 40.18 -7.40 1.32
N GLY A 31 39.10 -7.97 0.79
CA GLY A 31 37.92 -8.40 1.52
C GLY A 31 37.26 -9.51 0.70
N ASP A 32 36.69 -10.50 1.36
CA ASP A 32 35.98 -11.57 0.65
C ASP A 32 34.88 -10.95 -0.21
N ALA A 33 34.89 -11.29 -1.50
CA ALA A 33 33.83 -10.89 -2.41
C ALA A 33 32.52 -11.49 -1.88
N GLN A 34 31.64 -10.64 -1.35
CA GLN A 34 30.29 -11.08 -1.05
C GLN A 34 29.57 -11.29 -2.38
N PRO A 35 28.93 -12.46 -2.60
CA PRO A 35 28.08 -12.63 -3.76
C PRO A 35 27.03 -11.52 -3.77
N GLY A 36 26.92 -10.83 -4.91
CA GLY A 36 25.85 -9.87 -5.13
C GLY A 36 24.49 -10.57 -5.11
N LEU A 37 23.44 -9.77 -4.93
CA LEU A 37 22.06 -10.25 -5.05
C LEU A 37 21.85 -10.98 -6.39
N PRO A 38 21.02 -12.05 -6.42
CA PRO A 38 20.63 -12.70 -7.67
C PRO A 38 20.10 -11.69 -8.70
N LEU A 39 20.28 -11.98 -9.99
CA LEU A 39 19.68 -11.17 -11.06
C LEU A 39 18.15 -11.14 -10.87
N GLY A 40 17.60 -9.96 -10.60
CA GLY A 40 16.17 -9.77 -10.31
C GLY A 40 15.82 -9.58 -8.82
N ALA A 41 16.77 -9.77 -7.90
CA ALA A 41 16.58 -9.38 -6.51
C ALA A 41 16.89 -7.88 -6.35
N ALA A 42 15.84 -7.08 -6.12
CA ALA A 42 16.00 -5.74 -5.57
C ALA A 42 16.58 -5.87 -4.15
N PRO A 43 17.40 -4.92 -3.68
CA PRO A 43 17.62 -4.78 -2.25
C PRO A 43 16.24 -4.75 -1.58
N ASP A 44 16.05 -5.50 -0.49
CA ASP A 44 15.01 -5.15 0.47
C ASP A 44 15.36 -3.73 0.90
N ASP A 45 14.74 -2.71 0.30
CA ASP A 45 14.84 -1.36 0.82
C ASP A 45 14.26 -1.49 2.22
N PRO A 46 15.05 -1.31 3.30
CA PRO A 46 14.52 -1.48 4.63
C PRO A 46 13.38 -0.46 4.74
N ASP A 47 12.14 -0.98 4.72
CA ASP A 47 10.90 -0.23 4.72
C ASP A 47 10.74 0.39 6.12
N PHE A 48 11.62 1.34 6.42
CA PHE A 48 11.78 1.93 7.73
C PHE A 48 10.82 3.11 7.78
N LEU A 49 9.55 2.79 8.01
CA LEU A 49 8.59 3.78 8.49
C LEU A 49 8.87 3.95 9.99
N PRO A 50 9.45 5.08 10.44
CA PRO A 50 9.69 5.29 11.85
C PRO A 50 8.37 5.20 12.60
N LEU A 51 8.31 4.34 13.62
CA LEU A 51 7.13 4.21 14.46
C LEU A 51 6.91 5.54 15.19
N ALA A 52 5.74 6.16 14.98
CA ALA A 52 5.39 7.37 15.70
C ALA A 52 5.41 7.12 17.21
N PRO A 53 5.84 8.09 18.03
CA PRO A 53 5.69 8.00 19.48
C PRO A 53 4.19 8.00 19.87
N GLY A 54 3.89 7.47 21.06
CA GLY A 54 2.56 7.63 21.66
C GLY A 54 2.28 9.08 22.09
N PRO A 55 1.09 9.36 22.64
CA PRO A 55 0.74 10.72 23.07
C PRO A 55 1.72 11.24 24.12
N SER A 56 2.25 12.44 23.86
CA SER A 56 3.09 13.16 24.83
C SER A 56 2.28 13.50 26.07
N LYS A 57 2.94 13.42 27.23
CA LYS A 57 2.32 13.80 28.50
C LYS A 57 1.93 15.28 28.49
N ASP A 58 0.73 15.57 28.96
CA ASP A 58 0.16 16.92 29.09
C ASP A 58 0.00 17.69 27.76
N ALA A 59 0.08 16.98 26.62
CA ALA A 59 -0.13 17.54 25.28
C ALA A 59 -1.54 18.11 25.13
N GLY A 60 -1.65 19.29 24.49
CA GLY A 60 -2.95 19.91 24.23
C GLY A 60 -3.81 19.17 23.19
N PRO A 61 -5.11 19.53 23.05
CA PRO A 61 -6.03 18.94 22.08
C PRO A 61 -5.50 18.82 20.64
N ALA A 62 -4.96 19.92 20.09
CA ALA A 62 -4.43 19.93 18.73
C ALA A 62 -3.25 18.96 18.56
N ALA A 63 -2.30 18.95 19.52
CA ALA A 63 -1.15 18.06 19.49
C ALA A 63 -1.53 16.57 19.61
N ILE A 64 -2.60 16.25 20.35
CA ILE A 64 -3.15 14.89 20.40
C ILE A 64 -3.70 14.45 19.04
N VAL A 65 -4.43 15.32 18.35
CA VAL A 65 -4.98 15.02 17.02
C VAL A 65 -3.87 14.90 15.96
N GLU A 66 -2.89 15.80 15.99
CA GLU A 66 -1.72 15.73 15.10
C GLU A 66 -0.92 14.43 15.32
N GLY A 67 -0.63 14.10 16.58
CA GLY A 67 0.07 12.87 16.92
C GLY A 67 -0.72 11.61 16.54
N PHE A 68 -2.05 11.65 16.64
CA PHE A 68 -2.91 10.57 16.16
C PHE A 68 -2.81 10.38 14.65
N ILE A 69 -2.91 11.47 13.86
CA ILE A 69 -2.81 11.40 12.40
C ILE A 69 -1.44 10.82 11.99
N GLU A 70 -0.37 11.27 12.61
CA GLU A 70 0.98 10.75 12.34
C GLU A 70 1.13 9.28 12.75
N ALA A 71 0.56 8.87 13.89
CA ALA A 71 0.59 7.48 14.33
C ALA A 71 -0.34 6.55 13.53
N ALA A 72 -1.43 7.07 12.97
CA ALA A 72 -2.39 6.33 12.16
C ALA A 72 -1.80 5.89 10.81
N ILE A 73 -0.72 6.51 10.37
CA ILE A 73 0.02 6.10 9.17
C ILE A 73 0.65 4.70 9.35
N THR A 74 1.01 4.29 10.58
CA THR A 74 1.71 3.01 10.80
C THR A 74 0.72 1.86 11.12
N PRO A 75 0.54 0.88 10.21
CA PRO A 75 -0.41 -0.22 10.40
C PRO A 75 0.03 -1.31 11.39
N ALA A 76 1.24 -1.20 11.95
CA ALA A 76 1.84 -2.20 12.83
C ALA A 76 0.96 -2.51 14.05
N ASP A 77 0.93 -3.80 14.44
CA ASP A 77 0.16 -4.32 15.57
C ASP A 77 -1.31 -3.85 15.58
N ASN A 78 -1.93 -3.80 14.40
CA ASN A 78 -3.31 -3.30 14.23
C ASN A 78 -3.48 -1.85 14.75
N TRP A 79 -2.56 -0.98 14.33
CA TRP A 79 -2.51 0.44 14.68
C TRP A 79 -2.42 0.69 16.20
N ALA A 80 -1.69 -0.17 16.93
CA ALA A 80 -1.60 -0.10 18.39
C ALA A 80 -1.13 1.26 18.92
N THR A 81 -0.23 1.95 18.20
CA THR A 81 0.22 3.30 18.61
C THR A 81 -0.86 4.35 18.43
N ALA A 82 -1.53 4.40 17.27
CA ALA A 82 -2.62 5.35 17.02
C ALA A 82 -3.74 5.20 18.07
N LYS A 83 -4.07 3.95 18.42
CA LYS A 83 -5.06 3.62 19.46
C LYS A 83 -4.72 4.18 20.83
N LYS A 84 -3.45 4.48 21.15
CA LYS A 84 -3.06 5.14 22.42
C LYS A 84 -3.52 6.58 22.53
N PHE A 85 -3.79 7.25 21.41
CA PHE A 85 -4.34 8.62 21.37
C PHE A 85 -5.85 8.64 21.57
N LEU A 86 -6.53 7.50 21.39
CA LEU A 86 -7.98 7.37 21.50
C LEU A 86 -8.40 7.09 22.95
N THR A 87 -9.64 7.40 23.29
CA THR A 87 -10.27 6.88 24.51
C THR A 87 -10.37 5.35 24.42
N PRO A 88 -10.36 4.61 25.55
CA PRO A 88 -10.47 3.15 25.51
C PRO A 88 -11.69 2.66 24.72
N THR A 89 -12.84 3.30 24.92
CA THR A 89 -14.09 2.97 24.22
C THR A 89 -14.00 3.21 22.72
N PHE A 90 -13.43 4.36 22.30
CA PHE A 90 -13.34 4.70 20.88
C PHE A 90 -12.23 3.92 20.16
N ALA A 91 -11.17 3.51 20.87
CA ALA A 91 -10.10 2.68 20.32
C ALA A 91 -10.59 1.33 19.77
N ASP A 92 -11.65 0.78 20.36
CA ASP A 92 -12.29 -0.47 19.91
C ASP A 92 -13.27 -0.23 18.74
N ALA A 93 -13.81 0.98 18.61
CA ALA A 93 -14.80 1.33 17.59
C ALA A 93 -14.18 1.86 16.29
N TRP A 94 -13.04 2.57 16.38
CA TRP A 94 -12.39 3.20 15.24
C TRP A 94 -11.96 2.18 14.17
N ARG A 95 -12.34 2.43 12.92
CA ARG A 95 -12.03 1.57 11.77
C ARG A 95 -10.94 2.18 10.88
N PRO A 96 -9.64 1.86 11.09
CA PRO A 96 -8.57 2.34 10.22
C PRO A 96 -8.68 1.84 8.79
N SER A 97 -9.34 0.70 8.55
CA SER A 97 -9.51 0.10 7.22
C SER A 97 -10.70 0.65 6.44
N ALA A 98 -11.44 1.64 6.97
CA ALA A 98 -12.60 2.20 6.27
C ALA A 98 -12.23 3.06 5.05
N GLY A 99 -10.97 3.48 4.96
CA GLY A 99 -10.45 4.23 3.81
C GLY A 99 -9.20 5.03 4.14
N VAL A 100 -8.67 5.70 3.12
CA VAL A 100 -7.48 6.54 3.20
C VAL A 100 -7.75 7.87 2.50
N ILE A 101 -7.41 8.96 3.15
CA ILE A 101 -7.31 10.28 2.53
C ILE A 101 -5.83 10.54 2.24
N VAL A 102 -5.52 10.75 0.96
CA VAL A 102 -4.17 11.13 0.53
C VAL A 102 -4.12 12.64 0.34
N ASP A 103 -3.36 13.33 1.19
CA ASP A 103 -3.22 14.78 1.12
C ASP A 103 -1.87 15.23 0.53
N ALA A 104 -1.80 16.50 0.12
CA ALA A 104 -0.64 17.03 -0.57
C ALA A 104 0.62 17.05 0.29
N SER A 105 0.50 17.44 1.55
CA SER A 105 1.60 17.47 2.49
C SER A 105 1.11 17.54 3.94
N ALA A 106 1.84 16.88 4.85
CA ALA A 106 1.62 17.05 6.28
C ALA A 106 1.82 18.51 6.74
N THR A 107 2.65 19.31 6.04
CA THR A 107 2.95 20.71 6.43
C THR A 107 1.89 21.71 6.00
N THR A 108 1.00 21.35 5.07
CA THR A 108 -0.12 22.19 4.61
C THR A 108 -1.39 21.95 5.42
N ARG A 109 -1.40 20.95 6.31
CA ARG A 109 -2.52 20.69 7.21
C ARG A 109 -2.72 21.87 8.14
N SER A 110 -3.98 22.27 8.34
CA SER A 110 -4.34 23.29 9.32
C SER A 110 -5.17 22.65 10.42
N VAL A 111 -4.66 22.73 11.65
CA VAL A 111 -5.34 22.21 12.84
C VAL A 111 -5.84 23.40 13.66
N THR A 112 -7.14 23.43 13.92
CA THR A 112 -7.79 24.47 14.72
C THR A 112 -8.48 23.82 15.92
N SER A 113 -8.26 24.37 17.11
CA SER A 113 -8.83 23.90 18.38
C SER A 113 -9.43 25.10 19.11
N ALA A 114 -10.56 24.91 19.79
CA ALA A 114 -11.12 25.94 20.68
C ALA A 114 -10.25 26.21 21.91
N VAL A 115 -9.37 25.27 22.25
CA VAL A 115 -8.40 25.35 23.34
C VAL A 115 -7.00 25.56 22.77
N GLU A 116 -6.37 26.68 23.10
CA GLU A 116 -5.01 27.02 22.67
C GLU A 116 -3.96 26.63 23.72
N GLY A 117 -2.91 25.91 23.29
CA GLY A 117 -1.67 25.69 24.04
C GLY A 117 -1.57 24.38 24.85
N ASP A 118 -0.33 23.96 25.12
CA ASP A 118 -0.01 22.83 25.99
C ASP A 118 -0.34 23.15 27.46
N GLY A 119 -0.94 22.20 28.17
CA GLY A 119 -1.36 22.40 29.56
C GLY A 119 -2.54 23.38 29.76
N ALA A 120 -3.23 23.76 28.69
CA ALA A 120 -4.38 24.66 28.75
C ALA A 120 -5.52 24.06 29.59
N LYS A 121 -5.95 24.81 30.62
CA LYS A 121 -7.15 24.50 31.39
C LYS A 121 -8.33 25.18 30.72
N LEU A 122 -9.29 24.39 30.25
CA LEU A 122 -10.60 24.91 29.87
C LEU A 122 -11.24 25.58 31.10
N PRO A 123 -11.91 26.74 30.92
CA PRO A 123 -12.69 27.37 31.97
C PRO A 123 -13.78 26.46 32.54
N ASP A 124 -14.43 25.64 31.69
CA ASP A 124 -15.51 24.71 32.05
C ASP A 124 -15.59 23.53 31.06
N GLY A 125 -14.61 22.62 31.03
CA GLY A 125 -14.75 21.43 30.19
C GLY A 125 -13.62 20.41 30.30
N ASP A 126 -14.01 19.14 30.29
CA ASP A 126 -13.14 18.00 30.04
C ASP A 126 -13.25 17.55 28.57
N GLU A 127 -13.71 18.41 27.67
CA GLU A 127 -13.98 18.15 26.25
C GLU A 127 -13.60 19.35 25.36
N SER A 128 -13.12 19.11 24.14
CA SER A 128 -12.85 20.13 23.13
C SER A 128 -13.03 19.57 21.72
N GLU A 129 -13.54 20.40 20.82
CA GLU A 129 -13.55 20.13 19.38
C GLU A 129 -12.22 20.54 18.75
N VAL A 130 -11.75 19.73 17.80
CA VAL A 130 -10.58 20.00 16.96
C VAL A 130 -10.97 19.75 15.51
N THR A 131 -10.63 20.70 14.63
CA THR A 131 -10.88 20.60 13.19
C THR A 131 -9.55 20.54 12.45
N VAL A 132 -9.39 19.54 11.60
CA VAL A 132 -8.24 19.42 10.70
C VAL A 132 -8.68 19.69 9.26
N LYS A 133 -8.03 20.62 8.58
CA LYS A 133 -8.19 20.85 7.14
C LYS A 133 -6.99 20.29 6.40
N VAL A 134 -7.26 19.55 5.34
CA VAL A 134 -6.25 18.92 4.48
C VAL A 134 -6.50 19.27 3.01
N ASP A 135 -5.43 19.42 2.26
CA ASP A 135 -5.47 19.56 0.80
C ASP A 135 -5.48 18.16 0.17
N GLN A 136 -6.65 17.57 0.03
CA GLN A 136 -6.83 16.22 -0.49
C GLN A 136 -6.49 16.17 -1.99
N LEU A 137 -5.75 15.13 -2.36
CA LEU A 137 -5.38 14.81 -3.75
C LEU A 137 -6.08 13.55 -4.24
N ALA A 138 -6.29 12.59 -3.35
CA ALA A 138 -6.92 11.31 -3.67
C ALA A 138 -7.56 10.66 -2.45
N SER A 139 -8.33 9.61 -2.70
CA SER A 139 -8.87 8.72 -1.68
C SER A 139 -8.73 7.26 -2.07
N VAL A 140 -8.55 6.41 -1.07
CA VAL A 140 -8.72 4.96 -1.18
C VAL A 140 -9.96 4.56 -0.37
N ASP A 141 -10.91 3.85 -0.97
CA ASP A 141 -12.10 3.36 -0.26
C ASP A 141 -11.82 2.10 0.59
N GLU A 142 -12.83 1.61 1.30
CA GLU A 142 -12.70 0.39 2.15
C GLU A 142 -12.39 -0.90 1.36
N THR A 143 -12.59 -0.89 0.05
CA THR A 143 -12.27 -2.01 -0.85
C THR A 143 -10.88 -1.86 -1.50
N GLY A 144 -10.17 -0.78 -1.19
CA GLY A 144 -8.86 -0.47 -1.76
C GLY A 144 -8.92 0.26 -3.11
N SER A 145 -10.09 0.71 -3.59
CA SER A 145 -10.16 1.45 -4.86
C SER A 145 -9.57 2.84 -4.69
N TYR A 146 -8.57 3.19 -5.51
CA TYR A 146 -8.01 4.53 -5.55
C TYR A 146 -8.82 5.43 -6.49
N SER A 147 -9.02 6.68 -6.07
CA SER A 147 -9.69 7.72 -6.86
C SER A 147 -9.00 9.07 -6.68
N GLU A 148 -8.75 9.78 -7.77
CA GLU A 148 -8.29 11.17 -7.68
C GLU A 148 -9.44 12.09 -7.28
N VAL A 149 -9.28 12.78 -6.15
CA VAL A 149 -10.25 13.72 -5.60
C VAL A 149 -9.47 14.93 -5.11
N ARG A 150 -9.57 16.05 -5.83
CA ARG A 150 -8.81 17.27 -5.52
C ARG A 150 -9.71 18.28 -4.83
N GLY A 151 -9.31 18.74 -3.65
CA GLY A 151 -10.03 19.77 -2.92
C GLY A 151 -9.63 19.83 -1.44
N THR A 152 -10.24 20.74 -0.71
CA THR A 152 -10.05 20.83 0.74
C THR A 152 -11.05 19.92 1.45
N SER A 153 -10.53 19.04 2.32
CA SER A 153 -11.34 18.19 3.20
C SER A 153 -11.22 18.67 4.65
N THR A 154 -12.34 18.66 5.37
CA THR A 154 -12.41 19.09 6.77
C THR A 154 -12.81 17.91 7.64
N LEU A 155 -11.97 17.58 8.61
CA LEU A 155 -12.06 16.40 9.47
C LEU A 155 -12.35 16.85 10.90
N PRO A 156 -13.54 16.53 11.45
CA PRO A 156 -13.90 16.87 12.82
C PRO A 156 -13.38 15.83 13.80
N PHE A 157 -12.87 16.28 14.94
CA PHE A 157 -12.44 15.45 16.05
C PHE A 157 -13.02 16.00 17.35
N VAL A 158 -13.34 15.10 18.28
CA VAL A 158 -13.67 15.42 19.67
C VAL A 158 -12.61 14.81 20.57
N VAL A 159 -12.02 15.61 21.44
CA VAL A 159 -11.11 15.14 22.49
C VAL A 159 -11.70 15.35 23.86
N VAL A 160 -11.46 14.41 24.77
CA VAL A 160 -11.88 14.45 26.17
C VAL A 160 -10.71 14.15 27.11
N LYS A 161 -10.81 14.52 28.38
CA LYS A 161 -9.83 14.10 29.39
C LYS A 161 -10.16 12.72 29.94
N VAL A 162 -9.15 11.84 29.92
CA VAL A 162 -9.13 10.54 30.59
C VAL A 162 -7.93 10.54 31.52
N ASP A 163 -8.15 10.33 32.82
CA ASP A 163 -7.11 10.37 33.87
C ASP A 163 -6.25 11.66 33.82
N GLY A 164 -6.89 12.79 33.51
CA GLY A 164 -6.24 14.09 33.41
C GLY A 164 -5.43 14.31 32.14
N GLN A 165 -5.47 13.40 31.16
CA GLN A 165 -4.78 13.50 29.88
C GLN A 165 -5.78 13.54 28.72
N TRP A 166 -5.50 14.33 27.69
CA TRP A 166 -6.35 14.43 26.51
C TRP A 166 -6.33 13.15 25.66
N ARG A 167 -7.50 12.68 25.22
CA ARG A 167 -7.71 11.52 24.34
C ARG A 167 -8.84 11.78 23.37
N ILE A 168 -8.77 11.22 22.17
CA ILE A 168 -9.80 11.38 21.12
C ILE A 168 -10.98 10.45 21.43
N SER A 169 -12.17 11.02 21.60
CA SER A 169 -13.43 10.28 21.77
C SER A 169 -14.18 10.10 20.46
N GLU A 170 -13.97 10.98 19.48
CA GLU A 170 -14.58 10.91 18.16
C GLU A 170 -13.60 11.37 17.08
N ALA A 171 -13.54 10.63 15.97
CA ALA A 171 -12.76 10.94 14.77
C ALA A 171 -13.44 10.32 13.55
N PRO A 172 -13.13 10.79 12.33
CA PRO A 172 -13.49 10.06 11.13
C PRO A 172 -12.77 8.70 11.12
N ASP A 173 -13.47 7.67 10.62
CA ASP A 173 -12.82 6.40 10.31
C ASP A 173 -11.82 6.56 9.15
N GLY A 174 -10.84 5.66 9.10
CA GLY A 174 -9.78 5.69 8.10
C GLY A 174 -8.50 6.40 8.53
N VAL A 175 -7.59 6.56 7.57
CA VAL A 175 -6.24 7.11 7.78
C VAL A 175 -6.03 8.33 6.89
N VAL A 176 -5.36 9.36 7.42
CA VAL A 176 -4.88 10.51 6.62
C VAL A 176 -3.38 10.36 6.45
N ILE A 177 -2.91 10.45 5.21
CA ILE A 177 -1.50 10.26 4.86
C ILE A 177 -1.11 11.22 3.75
N ASP A 178 0.10 11.77 3.82
CA ASP A 178 0.59 12.63 2.75
C ASP A 178 1.14 11.80 1.58
N MET A 179 1.03 12.35 0.38
CA MET A 179 1.44 11.70 -0.86
C MET A 179 2.91 11.21 -0.83
N SER A 180 3.80 11.89 -0.09
CA SER A 180 5.23 11.50 -0.03
C SER A 180 5.48 10.22 0.78
N ARG A 181 4.54 9.86 1.65
CA ARG A 181 4.55 8.64 2.47
C ARG A 181 3.59 7.58 1.94
N PHE A 182 2.56 7.96 1.20
CA PHE A 182 1.54 7.03 0.68
C PHE A 182 2.15 5.83 -0.04
N SER A 183 3.04 6.06 -1.02
CA SER A 183 3.69 4.97 -1.78
C SER A 183 4.65 4.10 -0.96
N ARG A 184 5.08 4.56 0.22
CA ARG A 184 5.92 3.79 1.15
C ARG A 184 5.09 2.95 2.12
N VAL A 185 3.88 3.40 2.43
CA VAL A 185 3.01 2.75 3.43
C VAL A 185 2.00 1.83 2.77
N TYR A 186 1.57 2.18 1.56
CA TYR A 186 0.64 1.42 0.74
C TYR A 186 1.33 1.00 -0.55
N ASP A 187 0.84 -0.09 -1.12
CA ASP A 187 1.20 -0.56 -2.46
C ASP A 187 -0.06 -0.88 -3.24
N ASP A 188 0.08 -0.86 -4.56
CA ASP A 188 -0.96 -1.32 -5.46
C ASP A 188 -0.85 -2.83 -5.70
N TYR A 189 -1.99 -3.51 -5.64
CA TYR A 189 -2.10 -4.96 -5.74
C TYR A 189 -3.19 -5.29 -6.77
N PRO A 190 -2.83 -5.88 -7.92
CA PRO A 190 -3.79 -6.22 -8.96
C PRO A 190 -4.56 -7.50 -8.58
N LEU A 191 -5.82 -7.34 -8.21
CA LEU A 191 -6.76 -8.45 -8.03
C LEU A 191 -7.22 -8.94 -9.40
N GLN A 192 -6.88 -10.16 -9.77
CA GLN A 192 -7.21 -10.67 -11.10
C GLN A 192 -8.65 -11.17 -11.12
N TYR A 193 -9.45 -10.76 -12.11
CA TYR A 193 -10.79 -11.28 -12.36
C TYR A 193 -10.89 -11.85 -13.76
N PHE A 194 -11.79 -12.81 -14.00
CA PHE A 194 -11.98 -13.31 -15.35
C PHE A 194 -12.75 -12.31 -16.20
N ASP A 195 -12.45 -12.22 -17.49
CA ASP A 195 -13.32 -11.55 -18.43
C ASP A 195 -14.67 -12.28 -18.61
N GLN A 196 -15.61 -11.70 -19.37
CA GLN A 196 -16.92 -12.32 -19.60
C GLN A 196 -16.82 -13.70 -20.31
N THR A 197 -15.74 -13.97 -21.03
CA THR A 197 -15.54 -15.23 -21.75
C THR A 197 -14.87 -16.33 -20.93
N TRP A 198 -14.31 -16.00 -19.75
CA TRP A 198 -13.49 -16.88 -18.91
C TRP A 198 -12.18 -17.34 -19.54
N GLU A 199 -11.65 -16.56 -20.49
CA GLU A 199 -10.43 -16.89 -21.23
C GLU A 199 -9.25 -16.03 -20.79
N ARG A 200 -9.51 -14.86 -20.21
CA ARG A 200 -8.51 -13.87 -19.82
C ARG A 200 -8.69 -13.43 -18.38
N LEU A 201 -7.61 -12.91 -17.80
CA LEU A 201 -7.64 -12.25 -16.51
C LEU A 201 -7.42 -10.75 -16.70
N VAL A 202 -8.24 -9.97 -15.98
CA VAL A 202 -8.28 -8.51 -16.00
C VAL A 202 -7.93 -8.04 -14.58
N PRO A 203 -6.81 -7.31 -14.38
CA PRO A 203 -6.46 -6.69 -13.11
C PRO A 203 -7.43 -5.61 -12.66
N ASP A 204 -7.89 -5.74 -11.42
CA ASP A 204 -8.54 -4.70 -10.65
C ASP A 204 -7.56 -4.21 -9.57
N VAL A 205 -6.92 -3.06 -9.82
CA VAL A 205 -5.81 -2.56 -8.99
C VAL A 205 -6.33 -1.98 -7.67
N ARG A 206 -5.93 -2.56 -6.54
CA ARG A 206 -6.35 -2.16 -5.19
C ARG A 206 -5.16 -1.72 -4.34
N TRP A 207 -5.35 -0.69 -3.54
CA TRP A 207 -4.33 -0.17 -2.64
C TRP A 207 -4.52 -0.70 -1.22
N PHE A 208 -3.52 -1.40 -0.70
CA PHE A 208 -3.52 -1.92 0.67
C PHE A 208 -2.23 -1.52 1.40
N PRO A 209 -2.25 -1.46 2.75
CA PRO A 209 -1.04 -1.22 3.52
C PRO A 209 0.00 -2.31 3.25
N ARG A 210 1.26 -1.93 3.05
CA ARG A 210 2.40 -2.85 2.95
C ARG A 210 2.51 -3.65 4.24
N ARG A 211 2.26 -4.96 4.16
CA ARG A 211 2.37 -5.90 5.28
C ARG A 211 2.98 -7.21 4.77
N PRO A 212 4.31 -7.29 4.59
CA PRO A 212 4.95 -8.42 3.91
C PRO A 212 4.53 -9.79 4.44
N THR A 213 4.34 -9.92 5.75
CA THR A 213 3.95 -11.20 6.39
C THR A 213 2.46 -11.54 6.29
N ALA A 214 1.60 -10.57 6.00
CA ALA A 214 0.14 -10.74 5.99
C ALA A 214 -0.50 -10.45 4.61
N ILE A 215 0.28 -9.97 3.64
CA ILE A 215 -0.26 -9.44 2.39
C ILE A 215 -1.03 -10.50 1.58
N ALA A 216 -0.55 -11.75 1.57
CA ALA A 216 -1.26 -12.87 0.95
C ALA A 216 -2.68 -13.06 1.53
N THR A 217 -2.82 -12.86 2.85
CA THR A 217 -4.12 -12.94 3.53
C THR A 217 -5.02 -11.78 3.12
N THR A 218 -4.51 -10.54 3.16
CA THR A 218 -5.26 -9.33 2.76
C THR A 218 -5.78 -9.43 1.33
N ILE A 219 -4.92 -9.79 0.39
CA ILE A 219 -5.25 -9.92 -1.04
C ILE A 219 -6.29 -11.02 -1.26
N THR A 220 -6.12 -12.18 -0.61
CA THR A 220 -7.08 -13.28 -0.75
C THR A 220 -8.44 -12.91 -0.15
N GLN A 221 -8.46 -12.22 0.99
CA GLN A 221 -9.68 -11.71 1.61
C GLN A 221 -10.40 -10.72 0.70
N ALA A 222 -9.68 -9.79 0.08
CA ALA A 222 -10.26 -8.85 -0.88
C ALA A 222 -10.83 -9.58 -2.10
N LEU A 223 -10.04 -10.43 -2.75
CA LEU A 223 -10.46 -11.17 -3.96
C LEU A 223 -11.75 -11.97 -3.74
N ILE A 224 -11.88 -12.65 -2.61
CA ILE A 224 -13.02 -13.51 -2.27
C ILE A 224 -14.18 -12.72 -1.67
N GLY A 225 -13.90 -11.64 -0.93
CA GLY A 225 -14.88 -10.97 -0.06
C GLY A 225 -15.57 -9.77 -0.68
N THR A 226 -14.87 -8.94 -1.46
CA THR A 226 -15.40 -7.64 -1.92
C THR A 226 -15.90 -7.67 -3.35
N GLY A 227 -15.45 -8.63 -4.17
CA GLY A 227 -15.71 -8.64 -5.61
C GLY A 227 -14.97 -7.53 -6.36
N PRO A 228 -15.17 -7.42 -7.68
CA PRO A 228 -14.53 -6.42 -8.52
C PRO A 228 -15.00 -5.00 -8.17
N SER A 229 -14.23 -4.00 -8.57
CA SER A 229 -14.57 -2.59 -8.33
C SER A 229 -15.81 -2.20 -9.13
N PRO A 230 -16.63 -1.24 -8.67
CA PRO A 230 -17.90 -0.91 -9.33
C PRO A 230 -17.77 -0.49 -10.79
N TRP A 231 -16.65 0.10 -11.18
CA TRP A 231 -16.40 0.50 -12.57
C TRP A 231 -16.04 -0.69 -13.48
N LEU A 232 -15.52 -1.78 -12.91
CA LEU A 232 -15.11 -2.99 -13.62
C LEU A 232 -16.18 -4.10 -13.59
N GLU A 233 -17.11 -4.05 -12.64
CA GLU A 233 -18.10 -5.09 -12.36
C GLU A 233 -18.83 -5.63 -13.60
N SER A 234 -19.19 -4.78 -14.57
CA SER A 234 -19.87 -5.22 -15.79
C SER A 234 -18.97 -5.90 -16.82
N ALA A 235 -17.64 -5.70 -16.72
CA ALA A 235 -16.66 -6.22 -17.68
C ALA A 235 -16.06 -7.56 -17.24
N VAL A 236 -16.14 -7.91 -15.95
CA VAL A 236 -15.46 -9.07 -15.38
C VAL A 236 -16.39 -9.99 -14.58
N GLN A 237 -15.88 -11.16 -14.21
CA GLN A 237 -16.52 -12.18 -13.40
C GLN A 237 -15.53 -12.70 -12.37
N SER A 238 -16.01 -12.94 -11.16
CA SER A 238 -15.25 -13.68 -10.15
C SER A 238 -15.49 -15.18 -10.30
N ALA A 239 -14.41 -15.97 -10.25
CA ALA A 239 -14.48 -17.42 -10.14
C ALA A 239 -14.96 -17.89 -8.77
N PHE A 240 -14.94 -17.02 -7.74
CA PHE A 240 -15.43 -17.32 -6.40
C PHE A 240 -16.93 -17.01 -6.32
N PRO A 241 -17.79 -18.03 -6.15
CA PRO A 241 -19.22 -17.81 -5.96
C PRO A 241 -19.52 -17.02 -4.69
N ALA A 242 -20.66 -16.34 -4.68
CA ALA A 242 -21.05 -15.43 -3.61
C ALA A 242 -21.24 -16.09 -2.24
N ASP A 243 -21.33 -17.41 -2.14
CA ASP A 243 -21.42 -18.17 -0.88
C ASP A 243 -20.09 -18.79 -0.43
N VAL A 244 -19.05 -18.76 -1.28
CA VAL A 244 -17.70 -19.19 -0.91
C VAL A 244 -16.99 -18.10 -0.12
N ARG A 245 -16.55 -18.45 1.08
CA ARG A 245 -15.72 -17.60 1.95
C ARG A 245 -14.48 -18.35 2.42
N LEU A 246 -13.51 -17.61 2.94
CA LEU A 246 -12.47 -18.19 3.76
C LEU A 246 -13.07 -18.77 5.05
N ALA A 247 -12.65 -19.97 5.43
CA ALA A 247 -12.99 -20.59 6.71
C ALA A 247 -12.06 -20.13 7.85
N ARG A 248 -10.94 -19.48 7.51
CA ARG A 248 -9.97 -18.88 8.44
C ARG A 248 -9.46 -17.59 7.86
N ASP A 249 -9.31 -16.56 8.70
CA ASP A 249 -8.74 -15.26 8.31
C ASP A 249 -7.20 -15.32 8.23
N ALA A 250 -6.67 -16.31 7.52
CA ALA A 250 -5.25 -16.52 7.31
C ALA A 250 -5.00 -17.36 6.06
N VAL A 251 -4.00 -16.97 5.29
CA VAL A 251 -3.45 -17.72 4.16
C VAL A 251 -1.95 -17.95 4.40
N PRO A 252 -1.58 -18.99 5.16
CA PRO A 252 -0.18 -19.32 5.37
C PRO A 252 0.45 -19.86 4.08
N ILE A 253 1.69 -19.48 3.83
CA ILE A 253 2.52 -20.01 2.75
C ILE A 253 3.57 -20.92 3.38
N ASP A 254 3.62 -22.19 2.97
CA ASP A 254 4.58 -23.16 3.50
C ASP A 254 5.97 -23.04 2.85
N ALA A 255 6.93 -23.83 3.33
CA ALA A 255 8.31 -23.81 2.85
C ALA A 255 8.45 -24.18 1.36
N ASP A 256 7.47 -24.91 0.81
CA ASP A 256 7.41 -25.30 -0.60
C ASP A 256 6.70 -24.24 -1.47
N GLN A 257 6.45 -23.05 -0.90
CA GLN A 257 5.74 -21.93 -1.52
C GLN A 257 4.27 -22.25 -1.86
N VAL A 258 3.64 -23.15 -1.10
CA VAL A 258 2.21 -23.44 -1.27
C VAL A 258 1.38 -22.57 -0.33
N ALA A 259 0.50 -21.75 -0.90
CA ALA A 259 -0.50 -21.01 -0.15
C ALA A 259 -1.66 -21.94 0.24
N ASP A 260 -1.85 -22.18 1.54
CA ASP A 260 -2.99 -22.94 2.05
C ASP A 260 -4.19 -22.03 2.27
N VAL A 261 -5.28 -22.30 1.55
CA VAL A 261 -6.48 -21.48 1.53
C VAL A 261 -7.64 -22.32 2.05
N ALA A 262 -7.95 -22.16 3.33
CA ALA A 262 -9.08 -22.82 3.96
C ALA A 262 -10.39 -22.16 3.51
N LEU A 263 -11.25 -22.91 2.81
CA LEU A 263 -12.54 -22.47 2.32
C LEU A 263 -13.70 -23.00 3.17
N SER A 264 -14.79 -22.25 3.20
CA SER A 264 -16.07 -22.67 3.75
C SER A 264 -16.62 -23.92 3.03
N ARG A 265 -17.53 -24.64 3.69
CA ARG A 265 -18.12 -25.89 3.13
C ARG A 265 -18.90 -25.68 1.82
N ALA A 266 -19.31 -24.46 1.50
CA ALA A 266 -19.93 -24.12 0.22
C ALA A 266 -19.08 -24.53 -1.00
N ALA A 267 -17.75 -24.50 -0.85
CA ALA A 267 -16.83 -24.89 -1.92
C ALA A 267 -16.86 -26.41 -2.24
N GLN A 268 -17.39 -27.25 -1.35
CA GLN A 268 -17.36 -28.71 -1.51
C GLN A 268 -18.23 -29.22 -2.67
N SER A 269 -19.33 -28.53 -2.96
CA SER A 269 -20.28 -28.91 -4.02
C SER A 269 -19.95 -28.30 -5.39
N LEU A 270 -18.87 -27.53 -5.50
CA LEU A 270 -18.49 -26.89 -6.76
C LEU A 270 -17.93 -27.91 -7.75
N ASP A 271 -18.20 -27.68 -9.02
CA ASP A 271 -17.67 -28.52 -10.09
C ASP A 271 -16.16 -28.29 -10.30
N PRO A 272 -15.44 -29.27 -10.89
CA PRO A 272 -13.99 -29.17 -11.07
C PRO A 272 -13.54 -27.96 -11.92
N ARG A 273 -14.36 -27.49 -12.86
CA ARG A 273 -14.00 -26.35 -13.72
C ARG A 273 -14.06 -25.05 -12.92
N THR A 274 -15.08 -24.87 -12.09
CA THR A 274 -15.18 -23.73 -11.17
C THR A 274 -14.01 -23.71 -10.19
N LEU A 275 -13.68 -24.85 -9.57
CA LEU A 275 -12.51 -24.97 -8.68
C LEU A 275 -11.19 -24.65 -9.39
N SER A 276 -11.05 -25.09 -10.65
CA SER A 276 -9.85 -24.80 -11.44
C SER A 276 -9.72 -23.31 -11.77
N ARG A 277 -10.85 -22.63 -12.04
CA ARG A 277 -10.88 -21.18 -12.25
C ARG A 277 -10.55 -20.42 -10.98
N MET A 278 -11.11 -20.82 -9.83
CA MET A 278 -10.77 -20.23 -8.53
C MET A 278 -9.27 -20.32 -8.25
N ARG A 279 -8.66 -21.48 -8.50
CA ARG A 279 -7.22 -21.67 -8.31
C ARG A 279 -6.41 -20.80 -9.28
N THR A 280 -6.76 -20.79 -10.57
CA THR A 280 -6.09 -19.94 -11.57
C THR A 280 -6.16 -18.47 -11.19
N GLN A 281 -7.35 -17.96 -10.83
CA GLN A 281 -7.56 -16.56 -10.49
C GLN A 281 -6.75 -16.14 -9.25
N LEU A 282 -6.81 -16.93 -8.18
CA LEU A 282 -6.10 -16.59 -6.94
C LEU A 282 -4.58 -16.73 -7.11
N GLN A 283 -4.10 -17.76 -7.82
CA GLN A 283 -2.67 -17.92 -8.06
C GLN A 283 -2.11 -16.75 -8.89
N ALA A 284 -2.81 -16.35 -9.96
CA ALA A 284 -2.42 -15.20 -10.76
C ALA A 284 -2.49 -13.88 -9.97
N THR A 285 -3.48 -13.74 -9.09
CA THR A 285 -3.60 -12.57 -8.20
C THR A 285 -2.40 -12.47 -7.25
N LEU A 286 -2.03 -13.56 -6.59
CA LEU A 286 -0.88 -13.60 -5.68
C LEU A 286 0.42 -13.30 -6.43
N GLU A 287 0.64 -13.94 -7.59
CA GLU A 287 1.82 -13.72 -8.42
C GLU A 287 1.94 -12.27 -8.91
N ALA A 288 0.85 -11.71 -9.46
CA ALA A 288 0.83 -10.33 -9.94
C ALA A 288 1.00 -9.30 -8.81
N SER A 289 0.70 -9.69 -7.57
CA SER A 289 0.89 -8.89 -6.37
C SER A 289 2.27 -9.06 -5.71
N GLY A 290 3.22 -9.72 -6.39
CA GLY A 290 4.57 -9.97 -5.88
C GLY A 290 4.64 -11.02 -4.77
N VAL A 291 3.56 -11.77 -4.51
CA VAL A 291 3.55 -12.88 -3.56
C VAL A 291 4.00 -14.14 -4.29
N HIS A 292 5.24 -14.54 -4.08
CA HIS A 292 5.79 -15.75 -4.69
C HIS A 292 5.12 -17.01 -4.15
N VAL A 293 4.33 -17.67 -4.97
CA VAL A 293 3.71 -18.97 -4.68
C VAL A 293 3.94 -19.93 -5.83
N SER A 294 4.29 -21.18 -5.52
CA SER A 294 4.39 -22.26 -6.50
C SER A 294 3.01 -22.85 -6.81
N GLN A 295 2.10 -22.79 -5.82
CA GLN A 295 0.76 -23.36 -5.89
C GLN A 295 -0.16 -22.72 -4.85
N VAL A 296 -1.44 -22.62 -5.20
CA VAL A 296 -2.55 -22.46 -4.25
C VAL A 296 -3.18 -23.83 -3.96
N ARG A 297 -3.36 -24.17 -2.68
CA ARG A 297 -4.05 -25.38 -2.21
C ARG A 297 -5.32 -25.00 -1.46
N PHE A 298 -6.48 -25.40 -1.97
CA PHE A 298 -7.73 -25.25 -1.25
C PHE A 298 -7.93 -26.37 -0.24
N THR A 299 -8.44 -26.04 0.95
CA THR A 299 -8.80 -27.03 1.98
C THR A 299 -10.20 -26.77 2.54
N ILE A 300 -10.91 -27.84 2.92
CA ILE A 300 -12.17 -27.77 3.67
C ILE A 300 -12.05 -28.66 4.89
N ASP A 301 -12.26 -28.11 6.08
CA ASP A 301 -12.07 -28.83 7.35
C ASP A 301 -10.67 -29.52 7.44
N GLY A 302 -9.65 -28.88 6.85
CA GLY A 302 -8.27 -29.37 6.80
C GLY A 302 -7.99 -30.46 5.75
N ARG A 303 -8.98 -30.84 4.93
CA ARG A 303 -8.80 -31.81 3.85
C ARG A 303 -8.57 -31.08 2.51
N PRO A 304 -7.56 -31.46 1.72
CA PRO A 304 -7.36 -30.88 0.40
C PRO A 304 -8.59 -31.06 -0.50
N LEU A 305 -8.92 -30.01 -1.22
CA LEU A 305 -9.89 -30.03 -2.31
C LEU A 305 -9.11 -30.07 -3.64
N ASP A 306 -9.44 -31.02 -4.51
CA ASP A 306 -8.78 -31.14 -5.80
C ASP A 306 -9.23 -30.01 -6.73
N ALA A 307 -8.26 -29.19 -7.13
CA ALA A 307 -8.47 -28.05 -8.00
C ALA A 307 -7.32 -27.99 -9.00
N GLY A 308 -7.64 -28.14 -10.29
CA GLY A 308 -6.69 -27.96 -11.38
C GLY A 308 -6.43 -26.47 -11.65
N VAL A 309 -5.90 -26.17 -12.83
CA VAL A 309 -5.82 -24.82 -13.36
C VAL A 309 -6.44 -24.81 -14.75
N VAL A 310 -7.08 -23.70 -15.13
CA VAL A 310 -7.51 -23.48 -16.51
C VAL A 310 -6.40 -22.79 -17.29
N LYS A 311 -6.30 -23.12 -18.58
CA LYS A 311 -5.41 -22.42 -19.50
C LYS A 311 -6.02 -21.06 -19.84
N LEU A 312 -5.26 -20.00 -19.64
CA LEU A 312 -5.60 -18.65 -20.10
C LEU A 312 -5.16 -18.46 -21.55
N VAL A 313 -5.86 -17.58 -22.25
CA VAL A 313 -5.43 -17.08 -23.55
C VAL A 313 -4.46 -15.93 -23.28
N ASP A 314 -3.23 -16.06 -23.76
CA ASP A 314 -2.22 -15.02 -23.62
C ASP A 314 -2.76 -13.68 -24.17
N PRO A 315 -2.43 -12.54 -23.55
CA PRO A 315 -2.66 -11.24 -24.15
C PRO A 315 -2.11 -11.24 -25.57
N LEU A 316 -2.84 -10.62 -26.51
CA LEU A 316 -2.24 -10.37 -27.82
C LEU A 316 -0.95 -9.59 -27.59
N ALA A 317 0.14 -10.00 -28.25
CA ALA A 317 1.42 -9.30 -28.16
C ALA A 317 1.20 -7.81 -28.44
N ASP A 318 1.68 -6.97 -27.51
CA ASP A 318 1.74 -5.51 -27.53
C ASP A 318 0.89 -4.85 -28.63
N THR A 319 -0.28 -4.34 -28.27
CA THR A 319 -1.14 -3.57 -29.19
C THR A 319 -0.40 -2.32 -29.73
N GLY A 320 0.79 -1.99 -29.23
CA GLY A 320 1.55 -0.82 -29.62
C GLY A 320 0.91 0.45 -29.10
N THR A 321 1.40 1.62 -29.54
CA THR A 321 0.84 2.91 -29.14
C THR A 321 -0.58 3.06 -29.67
N ILE A 322 -1.55 3.28 -28.78
CA ILE A 322 -2.94 3.54 -29.16
C ILE A 322 -3.11 5.04 -29.41
N ILE A 323 -3.77 5.39 -30.51
CA ILE A 323 -3.92 6.77 -30.96
C ILE A 323 -5.38 7.02 -31.38
N LEU A 324 -5.91 8.17 -30.94
CA LEU A 324 -7.09 8.81 -31.53
C LEU A 324 -6.62 9.98 -32.39
N LYS A 325 -6.78 9.90 -33.71
CA LYS A 325 -6.40 10.98 -34.64
C LYS A 325 -7.27 10.98 -35.89
N ASP A 326 -7.70 12.18 -36.31
CA ASP A 326 -8.41 12.41 -37.57
C ASP A 326 -9.64 11.50 -37.80
N GLY A 327 -10.39 11.20 -36.72
CA GLY A 327 -11.57 10.33 -36.78
C GLY A 327 -11.27 8.83 -36.84
N ALA A 328 -10.03 8.42 -36.57
CA ALA A 328 -9.63 7.03 -36.41
C ALA A 328 -9.11 6.77 -35.00
N PHE A 329 -9.52 5.65 -34.41
CA PHE A 329 -9.03 5.15 -33.13
C PHE A 329 -8.47 3.74 -33.30
N GLY A 330 -7.29 3.48 -32.77
CA GLY A 330 -6.71 2.14 -32.77
C GLY A 330 -5.21 2.11 -32.51
N SER A 331 -4.57 0.97 -32.78
CA SER A 331 -3.13 0.80 -32.62
C SER A 331 -2.34 1.41 -33.77
N LEU A 332 -1.30 2.17 -33.45
CA LEU A 332 -0.35 2.67 -34.42
C LEU A 332 0.67 1.58 -34.75
N VAL A 333 0.56 1.01 -35.95
CA VAL A 333 1.56 0.10 -36.50
C VAL A 333 2.24 0.80 -37.68
N GLY A 334 3.48 1.26 -37.46
CA GLY A 334 4.21 2.06 -38.42
C GLY A 334 3.59 3.45 -38.62
N ARG A 335 2.77 3.63 -39.67
CA ARG A 335 2.07 4.89 -39.99
C ARG A 335 0.56 4.73 -40.13
N GLU A 336 0.04 3.52 -39.94
CA GLU A 336 -1.38 3.21 -40.06
C GLU A 336 -1.98 3.00 -38.68
N ILE A 337 -3.19 3.52 -38.49
CA ILE A 337 -4.00 3.29 -37.30
C ILE A 337 -4.87 2.06 -37.60
N THR A 338 -4.55 0.93 -36.97
CA THR A 338 -5.31 -0.32 -37.09
C THR A 338 -6.43 -0.31 -36.08
N PRO A 339 -7.71 -0.42 -36.48
CA PRO A 339 -8.83 -0.46 -35.54
C PRO A 339 -8.70 -1.61 -34.55
N ILE A 340 -8.97 -1.34 -33.27
CA ILE A 340 -9.08 -2.33 -32.21
C ILE A 340 -10.47 -2.97 -32.33
N PRO A 341 -10.56 -4.27 -32.64
CA PRO A 341 -11.85 -4.94 -32.80
C PRO A 341 -12.72 -4.77 -31.54
N GLY A 342 -13.99 -4.40 -31.75
CA GLY A 342 -14.96 -4.21 -30.66
C GLY A 342 -14.83 -2.91 -29.87
N VAL A 343 -13.73 -2.16 -29.97
CA VAL A 343 -13.51 -0.92 -29.18
C VAL A 343 -13.56 0.33 -30.07
N SER A 344 -12.96 0.28 -31.25
CA SER A 344 -12.80 1.49 -32.07
C SER A 344 -14.09 2.16 -32.49
N GLN A 345 -15.14 1.39 -32.79
CA GLN A 345 -16.43 1.97 -33.17
C GLN A 345 -17.13 2.64 -31.99
N ASP A 346 -17.02 2.04 -30.80
CA ASP A 346 -17.64 2.55 -29.58
C ASP A 346 -16.99 3.87 -29.16
N VAL A 347 -15.65 3.93 -29.18
CA VAL A 347 -14.88 5.14 -28.89
C VAL A 347 -15.21 6.25 -29.90
N LEU A 348 -15.26 5.93 -31.19
CA LEU A 348 -15.61 6.91 -32.24
C LEU A 348 -17.08 7.34 -32.19
N GLY A 349 -17.95 6.57 -31.54
CA GLY A 349 -19.36 6.87 -31.33
C GLY A 349 -19.63 7.82 -30.15
N ILE A 350 -18.63 8.14 -29.34
CA ILE A 350 -18.79 9.05 -28.18
C ILE A 350 -19.10 10.47 -28.70
N PRO A 351 -20.22 11.09 -28.28
CA PRO A 351 -20.67 12.37 -28.84
C PRO A 351 -19.88 13.59 -28.32
N PHE A 352 -18.97 13.39 -27.37
CA PHE A 352 -18.16 14.42 -26.74
C PHE A 352 -16.70 14.33 -27.19
N PRO A 353 -15.97 15.46 -27.27
CA PRO A 353 -14.55 15.44 -27.60
C PRO A 353 -13.76 14.68 -26.55
N ILE A 354 -12.98 13.69 -27.00
CA ILE A 354 -12.14 12.84 -26.15
C ILE A 354 -10.81 13.56 -25.94
N ALA A 355 -10.53 13.94 -24.69
CA ALA A 355 -9.30 14.66 -24.33
C ALA A 355 -8.09 13.72 -24.10
N ALA A 356 -8.35 12.53 -23.57
CA ALA A 356 -7.36 11.48 -23.37
C ALA A 356 -8.06 10.11 -23.46
N VAL A 357 -7.30 9.08 -23.83
CA VAL A 357 -7.73 7.68 -23.73
C VAL A 357 -6.68 7.00 -22.88
N ASP A 358 -7.12 6.46 -21.74
CA ASP A 358 -6.29 5.58 -20.93
C ASP A 358 -6.62 4.15 -21.32
N VAL A 359 -5.58 3.36 -21.57
CA VAL A 359 -5.74 1.97 -21.99
C VAL A 359 -4.87 1.14 -21.06
N ALA A 360 -5.53 0.37 -20.21
CA ALA A 360 -4.87 -0.69 -19.49
C ALA A 360 -4.72 -1.91 -20.41
N ALA A 361 -3.64 -2.67 -20.24
CA ALA A 361 -3.26 -3.77 -21.13
C ALA A 361 -4.09 -5.04 -20.92
N ASP A 362 -5.23 -4.91 -20.27
CA ASP A 362 -6.03 -5.98 -19.70
C ASP A 362 -7.24 -6.41 -20.56
#